data_AF-Q1N7F0-F1
#
_entry.id   AF-Q1N7F0-F1
#
_cell.length_a   1.000
_cell.length_b   1.000
_cell.length_c   1.000
_cell.angle_alpha   90.00
_cell.angle_beta   90.00
_cell.angle_gamma   90.00
#
_symmetry.space_group_name_H-M   'P 1'
#
loop_
_entity.id
_entity.type
_entity.pdbx_description
1 polymer ?
#
loop_
_entity_poly.entity_id
_entity_poly.type
_entity_poly.pdbx_seq_one_letter_code
_entity_poly.pdbx_strand_id
1 'polypeptide(L)'
;MRRVAGKAQVEIASALNVKQPSVSKIEKQADMYLSTLRSYVEAVGGQLDLIVRLPSRAPLRIERLGDVALGVAARSGKITTKRRAKPKTAARAG
;
A
#
# COMPACT_ATOMS: atom_id res chain seq x y z
N MET A 1 -16.23 -0.73 -6.04
CA MET A 1 -14.98 -0.07 -6.46
C MET A 1 -15.03 0.44 -7.90
N ARG A 2 -15.27 -0.40 -8.92
CA ARG A 2 -15.25 0.04 -10.33
C ARG A 2 -16.07 1.29 -10.64
N ARG A 3 -17.26 1.46 -10.05
CA ARG A 3 -18.13 2.62 -10.29
C ARG A 3 -17.50 3.92 -9.80
N VAL A 4 -16.83 3.87 -8.64
CA VAL A 4 -16.08 5.01 -8.09
C VAL A 4 -14.89 5.37 -8.98
N ALA A 5 -14.25 4.35 -9.58
CA ALA A 5 -13.17 4.53 -10.55
C ALA A 5 -13.65 4.87 -11.98
N GLY A 6 -14.97 5.04 -12.21
CA GLY A 6 -15.52 5.34 -13.54
C GLY A 6 -15.42 4.19 -14.56
N LYS A 7 -15.28 2.95 -14.10
CA LYS A 7 -15.07 1.76 -14.96
C LYS A 7 -16.32 0.89 -15.15
N ALA A 8 -16.58 0.51 -16.40
CA ALA A 8 -17.59 -0.48 -16.76
C ALA A 8 -17.10 -1.92 -16.51
N GLN A 9 -18.04 -2.87 -16.31
CA GLN A 9 -17.64 -4.27 -16.11
C GLN A 9 -16.92 -4.87 -17.33
N VAL A 10 -17.24 -4.41 -18.55
CA VAL A 10 -16.57 -4.87 -19.77
C VAL A 10 -15.09 -4.44 -19.82
N GLU A 11 -14.76 -3.28 -19.27
CA GLU A 11 -13.36 -2.83 -19.16
C GLU A 11 -12.59 -3.70 -18.16
N ILE A 12 -13.19 -3.99 -17.00
CA ILE A 12 -12.59 -4.89 -16.01
C ILE A 12 -12.44 -6.30 -16.58
N ALA A 13 -13.42 -6.78 -17.33
CA ALA A 13 -13.39 -8.09 -17.96
C ALA A 13 -12.23 -8.19 -18.98
N SER A 14 -12.04 -7.14 -19.78
CA SER A 14 -10.93 -7.04 -20.72
C SER A 14 -9.58 -7.05 -19.99
N ALA A 15 -9.42 -6.25 -18.93
CA ALA A 15 -8.19 -6.20 -18.15
C ALA A 15 -7.85 -7.54 -17.47
N LEU A 16 -8.86 -8.31 -17.06
CA LEU A 16 -8.70 -9.64 -16.45
C LEU A 16 -8.65 -10.78 -17.47
N ASN A 17 -8.80 -10.49 -18.77
CA ASN A 17 -8.93 -11.49 -19.84
C ASN A 17 -10.02 -12.55 -19.56
N VAL A 18 -11.20 -12.09 -19.13
CA VAL A 18 -12.38 -12.94 -18.85
C VAL A 18 -13.62 -12.36 -19.52
N LYS A 19 -14.73 -13.11 -19.50
CA LYS A 19 -16.02 -12.62 -19.98
C LYS A 19 -16.68 -11.71 -18.93
N GLN A 20 -17.45 -10.72 -19.36
CA GLN A 20 -18.17 -9.81 -18.47
C GLN A 20 -19.09 -10.52 -17.44
N PRO A 21 -19.78 -11.63 -17.77
CA PRO A 21 -20.54 -12.39 -16.76
C PRO A 21 -19.66 -12.93 -15.62
N SER A 22 -18.39 -13.25 -15.88
CA SER A 22 -17.44 -13.65 -14.84
C SER A 22 -17.17 -12.51 -13.86
N VAL A 23 -17.05 -11.26 -14.34
CA VAL A 23 -16.90 -10.08 -13.49
C VAL A 23 -18.15 -9.86 -12.63
N SER A 24 -19.35 -10.08 -13.19
CA SER A 24 -20.60 -10.00 -12.43
C SER A 24 -20.68 -11.06 -11.33
N LYS A 25 -20.19 -12.28 -11.58
CA LYS A 25 -20.08 -13.33 -10.55
C LYS A 25 -19.08 -12.95 -9.45
N ILE A 26 -17.89 -12.49 -9.83
CA ILE A 26 -16.84 -11.99 -8.93
C ILE A 26 -17.41 -10.93 -7.98
N GLU A 27 -18.14 -9.93 -8.50
CA GLU A 27 -18.70 -8.83 -7.70
C GLU A 27 -19.83 -9.26 -6.73
N LYS A 28 -20.47 -10.41 -6.98
CA LYS A 28 -21.57 -10.94 -6.15
C LYS A 28 -21.11 -11.97 -5.12
N GLN A 29 -19.86 -12.43 -5.22
CA GLN A 29 -19.35 -13.49 -4.37
C GLN A 29 -19.11 -12.96 -2.95
N ALA A 30 -19.57 -13.70 -1.93
CA ALA A 30 -19.40 -13.31 -0.53
C ALA A 30 -17.94 -13.46 -0.07
N ASP A 31 -17.30 -14.56 -0.46
CA ASP A 31 -15.92 -14.90 -0.08
C ASP A 31 -15.06 -15.09 -1.33
N MET A 32 -13.94 -14.37 -1.44
CA MET A 32 -13.06 -14.42 -2.60
C MET A 32 -11.66 -14.86 -2.19
N TYR A 33 -10.99 -15.63 -3.06
CA TYR A 33 -9.55 -15.80 -2.93
C TYR A 33 -8.87 -14.42 -2.98
N LEU A 34 -7.87 -14.23 -2.12
CA LEU A 34 -7.12 -12.98 -2.06
C LEU A 34 -6.46 -12.63 -3.39
N SER A 35 -6.00 -13.63 -4.14
CA SER A 35 -5.48 -13.45 -5.51
C SER A 35 -6.53 -12.85 -6.44
N THR A 36 -7.76 -13.35 -6.40
CA THR A 36 -8.89 -12.81 -7.20
C THR A 36 -9.21 -11.37 -6.80
N LEU A 37 -9.26 -11.08 -5.50
CA LEU A 37 -9.50 -9.71 -5.01
C LEU A 37 -8.38 -8.76 -5.48
N ARG A 38 -7.11 -9.18 -5.36
CA ARG A 38 -5.95 -8.41 -5.82
C ARG A 38 -6.06 -8.08 -7.31
N SER A 39 -6.23 -9.10 -8.16
CA SER A 39 -6.32 -8.90 -9.61
C SER A 39 -7.50 -8.00 -9.98
N TYR A 40 -8.66 -8.14 -9.31
CA TYR A 40 -9.81 -7.27 -9.56
C TYR A 40 -9.52 -5.81 -9.18
N VAL A 41 -8.90 -5.56 -8.02
CA VAL A 41 -8.52 -4.21 -7.59
C VAL A 41 -7.52 -3.59 -8.56
N GLU A 42 -6.53 -4.33 -9.02
CA GLU A 42 -5.54 -3.89 -10.01
C GLU A 42 -6.20 -3.60 -11.38
N ALA A 43 -7.13 -4.45 -11.82
CA ALA A 43 -7.91 -4.22 -13.05
C ALA A 43 -8.80 -2.96 -12.98
N VAL A 44 -9.25 -2.59 -11.78
CA VAL A 44 -9.94 -1.32 -11.52
C VAL A 44 -8.97 -0.13 -11.57
N GLY A 45 -7.65 -0.36 -11.48
CA GLY A 45 -6.61 0.66 -11.39
C GLY A 45 -6.25 1.04 -9.95
N GLY A 46 -6.64 0.23 -8.97
CA GLY A 46 -6.32 0.42 -7.56
C GLY A 46 -5.14 -0.44 -7.08
N GLN A 47 -4.79 -0.26 -5.81
CA GLN A 47 -3.78 -1.06 -5.12
C GLN A 47 -4.42 -1.74 -3.90
N LEU A 48 -4.13 -3.04 -3.71
CA LEU A 48 -4.62 -3.79 -2.55
C LEU A 48 -3.57 -3.86 -1.44
N ASP A 49 -3.96 -3.35 -0.28
CA ASP A 49 -3.17 -3.33 0.94
C ASP A 49 -3.82 -4.19 2.01
N LEU A 50 -3.07 -5.13 2.58
CA LEU A 50 -3.54 -5.97 3.67
C LEU A 50 -2.96 -5.46 4.98
N ILE A 51 -3.84 -5.13 5.93
CA ILE A 51 -3.45 -4.55 7.21
C ILE A 51 -4.00 -5.43 8.33
N VAL A 52 -3.11 -5.87 9.23
CA VAL A 52 -3.48 -6.55 10.47
C VAL A 52 -3.40 -5.56 11.62
N ARG A 53 -4.44 -5.55 12.45
CA ARG A 53 -4.48 -4.79 13.70
C ARG A 53 -4.45 -5.77 14.85
N LEU A 54 -3.48 -5.60 15.74
CA LEU A 54 -3.34 -6.37 16.97
C LEU A 54 -3.47 -5.42 18.18
N PRO A 55 -4.01 -5.89 19.32
CA PRO A 55 -4.09 -5.07 20.52
C PRO A 55 -2.72 -4.49 20.92
N SER A 56 -2.70 -3.21 21.28
CA SER A 56 -1.49 -2.49 21.74
C SER A 56 -0.30 -2.51 20.76
N ARG A 57 -0.55 -2.71 19.46
CA ARG A 57 0.47 -2.66 18.41
C ARG A 57 0.05 -1.71 17.29
N ALA A 58 1.03 -1.11 16.62
CA ALA A 58 0.79 -0.37 15.39
C ALA A 58 0.24 -1.31 14.29
N PRO A 59 -0.63 -0.84 13.39
CA PRO A 59 -1.12 -1.64 12.26
C PRO A 59 0.05 -2.17 11.41
N LEU A 60 -0.01 -3.46 11.09
CA LEU A 60 1.01 -4.18 10.31
C LEU A 60 0.53 -4.35 8.88
N ARG A 61 1.30 -3.87 7.91
CA ARG A 61 1.05 -4.14 6.50
C ARG A 61 1.65 -5.50 6.13
N ILE A 62 0.85 -6.39 5.54
CA ILE A 62 1.31 -7.71 5.10
C ILE A 62 1.75 -7.63 3.64
N GLU A 63 3.00 -8.01 3.38
CA GLU A 63 3.53 -8.26 2.03
C GLU A 63 3.69 -9.76 1.73
N ARG A 64 4.11 -10.55 2.73
CA ARG A 64 4.17 -12.01 2.70
C ARG A 64 3.80 -12.59 4.07
N LEU A 65 3.04 -13.68 4.10
CA LEU A 65 2.71 -14.40 5.32
C LEU A 65 3.80 -15.46 5.55
N GLY A 66 4.89 -15.06 6.21
CA GLY A 66 6.05 -15.93 6.43
C GLY A 66 7.24 -15.21 7.08
N ASP A 67 7.35 -13.89 6.87
CA ASP A 67 8.45 -13.06 7.38
C ASP A 67 7.94 -11.95 8.31
N VAL A 68 7.06 -12.26 9.27
CA VAL A 68 6.63 -11.26 10.29
C VAL A 68 7.70 -11.15 11.38
N ALA A 69 8.92 -10.83 10.97
CA ALA A 69 9.97 -10.37 11.84
C ALA A 69 10.44 -9.01 11.29
N LEU A 70 10.40 -7.97 12.13
CA LEU A 70 11.16 -6.72 11.97
C LEU A 70 10.55 -5.59 11.10
N GLY A 71 9.28 -5.21 11.35
CA GLY A 71 8.74 -3.92 10.87
C GLY A 71 8.81 -2.76 11.86
N VAL A 72 9.06 -3.02 13.15
CA VAL A 72 8.89 -2.01 14.22
C VAL A 72 10.21 -1.29 14.57
N ALA A 73 11.37 -1.85 14.23
CA ALA A 73 12.67 -1.28 14.64
C ALA A 73 13.23 -0.24 13.65
N ALA A 74 12.84 -0.25 12.38
CA ALA A 74 13.53 0.52 11.33
C ALA A 74 13.16 2.03 11.26
N ARG A 75 12.22 2.51 12.09
CA ARG A 75 11.78 3.92 12.07
C ARG A 75 12.25 4.79 13.23
N SER A 76 13.04 4.26 14.18
CA SER A 76 13.51 5.03 15.35
C SER A 76 14.95 5.56 15.26
N GLY A 77 15.65 5.39 14.13
CA GLY A 77 17.10 5.59 14.08
C GLY A 77 17.62 6.52 12.98
N LYS A 78 17.01 7.68 12.74
CA LYS A 78 17.67 8.79 12.02
C LYS A 78 17.46 10.13 12.73
N ILE A 79 17.93 10.21 13.97
CA ILE A 79 18.43 11.47 14.53
C ILE A 79 19.93 11.46 14.26
N THR A 80 20.32 11.90 13.05
CA THR A 80 21.72 12.21 12.79
C THR A 80 22.00 13.55 13.48
N THR A 81 22.75 13.44 14.57
CA THR A 81 23.47 14.50 15.24
C THR A 81 24.24 15.34 14.21
N LYS A 82 23.66 16.49 13.79
CA LYS A 82 24.45 17.62 13.27
C LYS A 82 25.26 18.20 14.44
N ARG A 83 26.36 17.54 14.79
CA ARG A 83 27.40 18.07 15.67
C ARG A 83 28.27 19.05 14.87
N ARG A 84 28.11 20.34 15.21
CA ARG A 84 29.09 21.44 15.18
C ARG A 84 29.91 21.65 13.89
N ALA A 85 29.52 22.66 13.12
CA ALA A 85 30.46 23.50 12.39
C ALA A 85 30.55 24.87 13.09
N LYS A 86 31.80 25.30 13.32
CA LYS A 86 32.29 26.48 14.06
C LYS A 86 31.66 27.81 13.56
N PRO A 87 31.42 28.82 14.42
CA PRO A 87 30.99 30.13 13.97
C PRO A 87 32.17 30.83 13.26
N LYS A 88 31.95 31.32 12.03
CA LYS A 88 32.85 32.29 11.37
C LYS A 88 32.52 33.67 11.94
N THR A 89 33.42 34.20 12.74
CA THR A 89 33.43 35.60 13.19
C THR A 89 33.58 36.51 11.98
N ALA A 90 32.64 37.45 11.82
CA ALA A 90 32.73 38.59 10.93
C ALA A 90 32.95 39.85 11.77
N ALA A 91 34.05 40.57 11.52
CA ALA A 91 34.32 41.97 11.88
C ALA A 91 35.81 42.25 11.61
N ARG A 92 36.29 43.40 11.12
CA ARG A 92 35.77 44.63 10.52
C ARG A 92 37.02 45.49 10.21
N ALA A 93 36.91 46.39 9.23
CA ALA A 93 37.65 47.66 9.09
C ALA A 93 39.14 47.65 8.74
N GLY A 94 39.50 48.59 7.84
CA GLY A 94 40.86 49.05 7.57
C GLY A 94 41.09 49.31 6.10
#